data_AF-A0A8C6GTJ2-F1
#
_entry.id   AF-A0A8C6GTJ2-F1
#
_cell.length_a   1.000
_cell.length_b   1.000
_cell.length_c   1.000
_cell.angle_alpha   90.00
_cell.angle_beta   90.00
_cell.angle_gamma   90.00
#
_symmetry.space_group_name_H-M   'P 1'
#
loop_
_entity.id
_entity.type
_entity.pdbx_description
1 polymer ?
#
loop_
_entity_poly.entity_id
_entity_poly.type
_entity_poly.pdbx_seq_one_letter_code
_entity_poly.pdbx_strand_id
1 'polypeptide(L)'
;METRDTESPHAMDMSIVLEDKPVNVNEVPDYQEDIHTYLREMEVKCKPKVGYMKRQPDITNSMRAILVDWLVEVGEEYKLQNETLHLAVNYIDRFLSSMSVLRGKLQLVGTAAMLLASKFEEIYPPEVAEFVYITDDTYSKKQVLRMEHLVLKVLAFDLAAPTVNQFLTQYFLHLQPANCKVESLAMFLGELSLIDADPYLKYLPSLIAGAAFHLALYTVTGQSWPESLAQQTGYTLESLKPCLVDLHQTYLKAPQHAQQSIREKYKHSKYHSVSLLNPPETLSV
;
A
#
# COMPACT_ATOMS: atom_id res chain seq x y z
N MET A 1 -52.17 -53.86 5.51
CA MET A 1 -51.64 -53.21 6.73
C MET A 1 -50.37 -53.95 7.06
N GLU A 2 -49.16 -53.40 6.94
CA GLU A 2 -48.72 -52.01 7.01
C GLU A 2 -47.56 -51.78 6.02
N THR A 3 -47.63 -50.65 5.31
CA THR A 3 -46.54 -50.08 4.52
C THR A 3 -45.55 -49.40 5.46
N ARG A 4 -44.26 -49.73 5.37
CA ARG A 4 -43.20 -49.05 6.12
C ARG A 4 -42.82 -47.76 5.41
N ASP A 5 -43.29 -46.64 5.97
CA ASP A 5 -42.86 -45.31 5.58
C ASP A 5 -41.54 -44.93 6.27
N THR A 6 -40.57 -44.62 5.41
CA THR A 6 -39.51 -43.60 5.48
C THR A 6 -39.18 -42.91 6.81
N GLU A 7 -37.91 -42.99 7.22
CA GLU A 7 -37.17 -41.83 7.75
C GLU A 7 -35.74 -41.85 7.20
N SER A 8 -35.46 -40.91 6.29
CA SER A 8 -34.12 -40.60 5.79
C SER A 8 -33.39 -39.75 6.83
N PRO A 9 -32.08 -39.95 7.08
CA PRO A 9 -31.36 -39.15 8.07
C PRO A 9 -31.36 -37.69 7.64
N HIS A 10 -31.70 -36.80 8.58
CA HIS A 10 -31.70 -35.36 8.42
C HIS A 10 -30.48 -34.87 7.61
N ALA A 11 -30.75 -34.31 6.44
CA ALA A 11 -29.80 -33.44 5.78
C ALA A 11 -29.54 -32.25 6.72
N MET A 12 -28.33 -32.17 7.25
CA MET A 12 -27.88 -30.95 7.93
C MET A 12 -27.85 -29.85 6.86
N ASP A 13 -28.81 -28.94 6.97
CA ASP A 13 -28.83 -27.69 6.22
C ASP A 13 -27.60 -26.89 6.65
N MET A 14 -26.48 -27.10 5.94
CA MET A 14 -25.35 -26.18 5.95
C MET A 14 -25.83 -24.92 5.23
N SER A 15 -26.62 -24.14 5.95
CA SER A 15 -26.84 -22.74 5.65
C SER A 15 -25.46 -22.13 5.43
N ILE A 16 -25.23 -21.74 4.19
CA ILE A 16 -24.07 -20.99 3.75
C ILE A 16 -23.97 -19.81 4.72
N VAL A 17 -22.98 -19.84 5.60
CA VAL A 17 -22.56 -18.65 6.32
C VAL A 17 -22.16 -17.70 5.21
N LEU A 18 -23.06 -16.77 4.90
CA LEU A 18 -22.71 -15.58 4.14
C LEU A 18 -21.48 -15.04 4.84
N GLU A 19 -20.32 -15.06 4.17
CA GLU A 19 -19.15 -14.35 4.67
C GLU A 19 -19.62 -12.93 4.96
N ASP A 20 -19.76 -12.60 6.25
CA ASP A 20 -20.09 -11.25 6.68
C ASP A 20 -19.07 -10.37 5.99
N LYS A 21 -19.55 -9.50 5.09
CA LYS A 21 -18.72 -8.54 4.40
C LYS A 21 -17.98 -7.80 5.53
N PRO A 22 -16.64 -7.84 5.59
CA PRO A 22 -15.91 -7.30 6.71
C PRO A 22 -16.35 -5.86 6.91
N VAL A 23 -16.75 -5.51 8.15
CA VAL A 23 -17.21 -4.16 8.49
C VAL A 23 -16.13 -3.20 8.02
N ASN A 24 -16.47 -2.34 7.07
CA ASN A 24 -15.53 -1.35 6.57
C ASN A 24 -15.31 -0.33 7.69
N VAL A 25 -14.12 -0.33 8.29
CA VAL A 25 -13.77 0.55 9.40
C VAL A 25 -13.86 2.03 9.06
N ASN A 26 -13.92 2.38 7.77
CA ASN A 26 -14.14 3.74 7.30
C ASN A 26 -15.63 4.11 7.16
N GLU A 27 -16.57 3.16 7.26
CA GLU A 27 -18.02 3.42 7.26
C GLU A 27 -18.49 3.87 8.67
N VAL A 28 -17.81 4.87 9.23
CA VAL A 28 -18.11 5.47 10.54
C VAL A 28 -18.40 6.96 10.34
N PRO A 29 -19.65 7.33 10.02
CA PRO A 29 -19.99 8.68 9.57
C PRO A 29 -19.71 9.74 10.63
N ASP A 30 -19.80 9.40 11.92
CA ASP A 30 -19.62 10.33 13.04
C ASP A 30 -18.20 10.91 13.13
N TYR A 31 -17.17 10.16 12.72
CA TYR A 31 -15.75 10.55 12.88
C TYR A 31 -14.99 10.62 11.56
N GLN A 32 -15.63 10.33 10.43
CA GLN A 32 -14.97 10.27 9.12
C GLN A 32 -14.24 11.59 8.79
N GLU A 33 -14.87 12.73 9.04
CA GLU A 33 -14.28 14.06 8.75
C GLU A 33 -13.11 14.39 9.71
N ASP A 34 -13.26 14.09 11.00
CA ASP A 34 -12.21 14.29 12.02
C ASP A 34 -10.98 13.43 11.71
N ILE A 35 -11.20 12.15 11.37
CA ILE A 35 -10.14 11.21 10.99
C ILE A 35 -9.44 11.70 9.72
N HIS A 36 -10.20 12.11 8.69
CA HIS A 36 -9.61 12.63 7.45
C HIS A 36 -8.73 13.85 7.74
N THR A 37 -9.25 14.80 8.52
CA THR A 37 -8.54 16.03 8.91
C THR A 37 -7.26 15.72 9.66
N TYR A 38 -7.32 14.82 10.64
CA TYR A 38 -6.16 14.38 11.40
C TYR A 38 -5.10 13.71 10.52
N LEU A 39 -5.50 12.80 9.63
CA LEU A 39 -4.56 12.13 8.72
C LEU A 39 -3.88 13.13 7.76
N ARG A 40 -4.60 14.15 7.29
CA ARG A 40 -4.03 15.24 6.47
C ARG A 40 -3.01 16.08 7.22
N GLU A 41 -3.20 16.28 8.53
CA GLU A 41 -2.19 16.94 9.37
C GLU A 41 -0.95 16.03 9.57
N MET A 42 -1.19 14.76 9.85
CA MET A 42 -0.14 13.79 10.19
C MET A 42 0.72 13.40 8.99
N GLU A 43 0.17 13.36 7.77
CA GLU A 43 0.96 13.01 6.57
C GLU A 43 2.08 14.03 6.29
N VAL A 44 1.90 15.28 6.72
CA VAL A 44 2.92 16.33 6.64
C VAL A 44 4.02 16.09 7.68
N LYS A 45 3.65 15.74 8.91
CA LYS A 45 4.61 15.47 10.01
C LYS A 45 5.42 14.19 9.77
N CYS A 46 4.78 13.17 9.18
CA CYS A 46 5.40 11.89 8.88
C CYS A 46 6.04 11.83 7.48
N LYS A 47 6.18 12.98 6.79
CA LYS A 47 6.76 13.01 5.44
C LYS A 47 8.29 12.83 5.48
N PRO A 48 8.86 11.89 4.70
CA PRO A 48 10.30 11.80 4.51
C PRO A 48 10.89 13.06 3.86
N LYS A 49 12.19 13.28 4.04
CA LYS A 49 12.89 14.40 3.39
C LYS A 49 13.10 14.09 1.90
N VAL A 50 12.36 14.75 1.01
CA VAL A 50 12.36 14.51 -0.47
C VAL A 50 13.75 14.26 -1.08
N GLY A 51 14.76 15.06 -0.70
CA GLY A 51 16.12 14.96 -1.23
C GLY A 51 17.07 14.06 -0.45
N TYR A 52 16.59 13.17 0.44
CA TYR A 52 17.48 12.44 1.33
C TYR A 52 18.48 11.55 0.59
N MET A 53 18.10 10.98 -0.56
CA MET A 53 18.98 10.09 -1.33
C MET A 53 20.24 10.82 -1.81
N LYS A 54 20.17 12.14 -2.06
CA LYS A 54 21.34 12.96 -2.41
C LYS A 54 22.37 13.06 -1.29
N ARG A 55 21.98 12.78 -0.04
CA ARG A 55 22.85 12.77 1.15
C ARG A 55 23.34 11.38 1.51
N GLN A 56 22.89 10.34 0.80
CA GLN A 56 23.34 8.98 1.00
C GLN A 56 24.63 8.74 0.19
N PRO A 57 25.76 8.38 0.82
CA PRO A 57 27.03 8.25 0.12
C PRO A 57 27.19 6.93 -0.65
N ASP A 58 26.40 5.90 -0.32
CA ASP A 58 26.62 4.52 -0.81
C ASP A 58 25.35 3.81 -1.31
N ILE A 59 24.18 4.44 -1.22
CA ILE A 59 22.91 3.88 -1.73
C ILE A 59 22.25 4.85 -2.73
N THR A 60 21.46 4.29 -3.63
CA THR A 60 20.80 5.02 -4.72
C THR A 60 19.29 4.73 -4.78
N ASN A 61 18.54 5.54 -5.53
CA ASN A 61 17.12 5.28 -5.80
C ASN A 61 16.89 3.90 -6.41
N SER A 62 17.79 3.42 -7.28
CA SER A 62 17.70 2.08 -7.87
C SER A 62 17.84 0.98 -6.82
N MET A 63 18.77 1.12 -5.86
CA MET A 63 18.89 0.15 -4.76
C MET A 63 17.66 0.15 -3.85
N ARG A 64 17.06 1.31 -3.63
CA ARG A 64 15.79 1.43 -2.90
C ARG A 64 14.66 0.74 -3.67
N ALA A 65 14.54 0.95 -4.98
CA ALA A 65 13.53 0.30 -5.81
C ALA A 65 13.64 -1.23 -5.72
N ILE A 66 14.87 -1.77 -5.81
CA ILE A 66 15.14 -3.21 -5.60
C ILE A 66 14.69 -3.67 -4.21
N LEU A 67 14.97 -2.88 -3.16
CA LEU A 67 14.52 -3.22 -1.80
C LEU A 67 12.99 -3.25 -1.70
N VAL A 68 12.29 -2.25 -2.24
CA VAL A 68 10.83 -2.17 -2.14
C VAL A 68 10.16 -3.28 -2.96
N ASP A 69 10.68 -3.61 -4.14
CA ASP A 69 10.19 -4.73 -4.96
C ASP A 69 10.34 -6.08 -4.22
N TRP A 70 11.49 -6.30 -3.58
CA TRP A 70 11.67 -7.47 -2.71
C TRP A 70 10.71 -7.46 -1.52
N LEU A 71 10.43 -6.31 -0.89
CA LEU A 71 9.45 -6.23 0.20
C LEU A 71 8.01 -6.55 -0.26
N VAL A 72 7.68 -6.31 -1.52
CA VAL A 72 6.39 -6.74 -2.11
C VAL A 72 6.33 -8.27 -2.14
N GLU A 73 7.41 -8.94 -2.54
CA GLU A 73 7.51 -10.41 -2.53
C GLU A 73 7.41 -10.98 -1.11
N VAL A 74 8.10 -10.37 -0.14
CA VAL A 74 7.99 -10.73 1.29
C VAL A 74 6.54 -10.58 1.77
N GLY A 75 5.87 -9.49 1.37
CA GLY A 75 4.47 -9.26 1.70
C GLY A 75 3.53 -10.34 1.16
N GLU A 76 3.75 -10.79 -0.08
CA GLU A 76 2.94 -11.86 -0.68
C GLU A 76 3.25 -13.24 -0.06
N GLU A 77 4.52 -13.56 0.22
CA GLU A 77 4.93 -14.82 0.86
C GLU A 77 4.26 -15.00 2.22
N TYR A 78 4.24 -13.95 3.05
CA TYR A 78 3.64 -13.96 4.37
C TYR A 78 2.19 -13.48 4.42
N LYS A 79 1.59 -13.21 3.25
CA LYS A 79 0.19 -12.73 3.10
C LYS A 79 -0.14 -11.52 3.96
N LEU A 80 0.81 -10.58 4.06
CA LEU A 80 0.68 -9.35 4.82
C LEU A 80 -0.34 -8.40 4.17
N GLN A 81 -0.90 -7.50 4.97
CA GLN A 81 -1.74 -6.42 4.49
C GLN A 81 -0.95 -5.45 3.59
N ASN A 82 -1.65 -4.85 2.62
CA ASN A 82 -1.06 -3.77 1.81
C ASN A 82 -0.65 -2.58 2.69
N GLU A 83 -1.37 -2.33 3.79
CA GLU A 83 -1.05 -1.28 4.76
C GLU A 83 0.33 -1.50 5.39
N THR A 84 0.65 -2.75 5.76
CA THR A 84 1.95 -3.16 6.31
C THR A 84 3.11 -2.79 5.37
N LEU A 85 2.96 -3.04 4.07
CA LEU A 85 3.96 -2.64 3.08
C LEU A 85 4.12 -1.11 3.02
N HIS A 86 3.01 -0.36 3.00
CA HIS A 86 3.07 1.11 2.94
C HIS A 86 3.74 1.71 4.18
N LEU A 87 3.41 1.20 5.36
CA LEU A 87 4.06 1.60 6.62
C LEU A 87 5.55 1.27 6.62
N ALA A 88 5.94 0.06 6.18
CA ALA A 88 7.34 -0.33 6.09
C ALA A 88 8.14 0.63 5.19
N VAL A 89 7.60 0.99 4.02
CA VAL A 89 8.24 1.98 3.11
C VAL A 89 8.34 3.36 3.76
N ASN A 90 7.29 3.83 4.46
CA ASN A 90 7.35 5.07 5.23
C ASN A 90 8.48 5.06 6.26
N TYR A 91 8.62 3.97 7.02
CA TYR A 91 9.65 3.82 8.04
C TYR A 91 11.05 3.83 7.42
N ILE A 92 11.25 3.12 6.31
CA ILE A 92 12.51 3.11 5.56
C ILE A 92 12.89 4.53 5.13
N ASP A 93 11.98 5.25 4.49
CA ASP A 93 12.28 6.58 3.95
C ASP A 93 12.54 7.62 5.05
N ARG A 94 11.80 7.58 6.16
CA ARG A 94 12.05 8.44 7.33
C ARG A 94 13.35 8.09 8.04
N PHE A 95 13.69 6.81 8.13
CA PHE A 95 14.96 6.36 8.69
C PHE A 95 16.14 6.85 7.83
N LEU A 96 16.09 6.62 6.51
CA LEU A 96 17.11 7.05 5.55
C LEU A 96 17.15 8.59 5.38
N SER A 97 16.12 9.30 5.81
CA SER A 97 16.11 10.77 5.88
C SER A 97 17.04 11.34 6.97
N SER A 98 17.42 10.52 7.94
CA SER A 98 18.21 10.91 9.12
C SER A 98 19.48 10.08 9.31
N MET A 99 19.54 8.86 8.77
CA MET A 99 20.65 7.93 8.93
C MET A 99 21.31 7.63 7.59
N SER A 100 22.64 7.78 7.52
CA SER A 100 23.43 7.29 6.40
C SER A 100 23.58 5.78 6.50
N VAL A 101 23.29 5.05 5.41
CA VAL A 101 23.32 3.58 5.38
C VAL A 101 24.21 3.11 4.24
N LEU A 102 25.04 2.11 4.51
CA LEU A 102 25.84 1.43 3.48
C LEU A 102 24.98 0.39 2.76
N ARG A 103 25.25 0.13 1.48
CA ARG A 103 24.44 -0.79 0.65
C ARG A 103 24.27 -2.17 1.27
N GLY A 104 25.32 -2.71 1.91
CA GLY A 104 25.30 -4.02 2.58
C GLY A 104 24.50 -4.06 3.90
N LYS A 105 23.86 -2.96 4.27
CA LYS A 105 22.94 -2.86 5.43
C LYS A 105 21.55 -2.39 5.01
N LEU A 106 21.33 -2.07 3.74
CA LEU A 106 20.05 -1.56 3.26
C LEU A 106 18.93 -2.60 3.41
N GLN A 107 19.18 -3.86 3.05
CA GLN A 107 18.21 -4.93 3.25
C GLN A 107 17.89 -5.14 4.73
N LEU A 108 18.88 -5.09 5.63
CA LEU A 108 18.65 -5.18 7.08
C LEU A 108 17.72 -4.08 7.61
N VAL A 109 17.84 -2.84 7.09
CA VAL A 109 16.91 -1.75 7.40
C VAL A 109 15.50 -2.09 6.91
N GLY A 110 15.36 -2.58 5.68
CA GLY A 110 14.07 -2.99 5.13
C GLY A 110 13.41 -4.13 5.92
N THR A 111 14.17 -5.17 6.27
CA THR A 111 13.72 -6.28 7.11
C THR A 111 13.20 -5.81 8.46
N ALA A 112 13.94 -4.93 9.14
CA ALA A 112 13.52 -4.39 10.43
C ALA A 112 12.29 -3.47 10.32
N ALA A 113 12.19 -2.68 9.25
CA ALA A 113 11.03 -1.85 8.99
C ALA A 113 9.76 -2.69 8.71
N MET A 114 9.88 -3.76 7.92
CA MET A 114 8.78 -4.68 7.66
C MET A 114 8.34 -5.41 8.92
N LEU A 115 9.28 -5.89 9.75
CA LEU A 115 8.98 -6.47 11.06
C LEU A 115 8.20 -5.51 11.96
N LEU A 116 8.61 -4.23 12.01
CA LEU A 116 7.91 -3.21 12.79
C LEU A 116 6.52 -2.91 12.26
N ALA A 117 6.37 -2.80 10.94
CA ALA A 117 5.08 -2.60 10.31
C ALA A 117 4.14 -3.77 10.59
N SER A 118 4.63 -5.02 10.46
CA SER A 118 3.84 -6.20 10.77
C SER A 118 3.40 -6.21 12.23
N LYS A 119 4.29 -5.91 13.18
CA LYS A 119 3.94 -5.82 14.61
C LYS A 119 2.90 -4.74 14.92
N PHE A 120 2.84 -3.69 14.10
CA PHE A 120 1.92 -2.58 14.30
C PHE A 120 0.53 -2.88 13.71
N GLU A 121 0.49 -3.48 12.52
CA GLU A 121 -0.72 -3.58 11.70
C GLU A 121 -1.35 -4.99 11.68
N GLU A 122 -0.54 -6.04 11.75
CA GLU A 122 -1.05 -7.41 11.58
C GLU A 122 -1.67 -7.96 12.86
N ILE A 123 -2.77 -8.71 12.70
CA ILE A 123 -3.36 -9.49 13.80
C ILE A 123 -2.37 -10.56 14.27
N TYR A 124 -1.70 -11.23 13.33
CA TYR A 124 -0.73 -12.29 13.56
C TYR A 124 0.56 -12.01 12.78
N PRO A 125 1.46 -11.15 13.30
CA PRO A 125 2.70 -10.82 12.62
C PRO A 125 3.64 -12.04 12.53
N PRO A 126 4.44 -12.19 11.44
CA PRO A 126 5.46 -13.23 11.37
C PRO A 126 6.49 -13.11 12.49
N GLU A 127 7.00 -14.25 12.96
CA GLU A 127 8.03 -14.25 13.98
C GLU A 127 9.35 -13.67 13.46
N VAL A 128 10.21 -13.21 14.37
CA VAL A 128 11.54 -12.69 14.00
C VAL A 128 12.39 -13.72 13.25
N ALA A 129 12.16 -15.03 13.49
CA ALA A 129 12.85 -16.10 12.79
C ALA A 129 12.50 -16.13 11.28
N GLU A 130 11.25 -15.85 10.92
CA GLU A 130 10.80 -15.75 9.53
C GLU A 130 11.51 -14.61 8.79
N PHE A 131 11.64 -13.45 9.45
CA PHE A 131 12.39 -12.32 8.89
C PHE A 131 13.90 -12.56 8.76
N VAL A 132 14.47 -13.49 9.53
CA VAL A 132 15.86 -13.94 9.33
C VAL A 132 15.94 -14.88 8.14
N TYR A 133 15.05 -15.87 8.10
CA TYR A 133 14.97 -16.89 7.06
C TYR A 133 14.80 -16.27 5.66
N ILE A 134 13.87 -15.32 5.49
CA ILE A 134 13.58 -14.70 4.18
C ILE A 134 14.74 -13.82 3.66
N THR A 135 15.74 -13.52 4.50
CA THR A 135 16.97 -12.85 4.08
C THR A 135 18.09 -13.82 3.70
N ASP A 136 17.77 -15.11 3.52
CA ASP A 136 18.72 -16.19 3.23
C ASP A 136 19.86 -16.24 4.28
N ASP A 137 19.48 -16.06 5.55
CA ASP A 137 20.38 -15.99 6.71
C ASP A 137 21.53 -14.97 6.58
N THR A 138 21.41 -13.98 5.67
CA THR A 138 22.38 -12.89 5.49
C THR A 138 22.59 -12.11 6.80
N TYR A 139 21.55 -12.05 7.63
CA TYR A 139 21.60 -11.38 8.93
C TYR A 139 21.13 -12.30 10.05
N SER A 140 21.88 -12.30 11.16
CA SER A 140 21.46 -12.99 12.39
C SER A 140 20.25 -12.32 13.04
N LYS A 141 19.48 -13.11 13.80
CA LYS A 141 18.39 -12.62 14.69
C LYS A 141 18.81 -11.43 15.55
N LYS A 142 20.05 -11.44 16.06
CA LYS A 142 20.62 -10.35 16.88
C LYS A 142 20.80 -9.05 16.07
N GLN A 143 21.17 -9.15 14.80
CA GLN A 143 21.29 -7.97 13.93
C GLN A 143 19.91 -7.39 13.60
N VAL A 144 18.93 -8.24 13.30
CA VAL A 144 17.54 -7.82 13.05
C VAL A 144 16.96 -7.08 14.26
N LEU A 145 17.03 -7.67 15.46
CA LEU A 145 16.53 -7.03 16.69
C LEU A 145 17.26 -5.72 17.05
N ARG A 146 18.57 -5.63 16.77
CA ARG A 146 19.32 -4.39 16.97
C ARG A 146 18.91 -3.30 15.98
N MET A 147 18.66 -3.69 14.72
CA MET A 147 18.18 -2.75 13.72
C MET A 147 16.77 -2.28 14.04
N GLU A 148 15.87 -3.19 14.44
CA GLU A 148 14.52 -2.85 14.92
C GLU A 148 14.58 -1.78 16.03
N HIS A 149 15.39 -2.02 17.06
CA HIS A 149 15.57 -1.07 18.15
C HIS A 149 16.10 0.28 17.66
N LEU A 150 17.04 0.28 16.72
CA LEU A 150 17.60 1.51 16.14
C LEU A 150 16.55 2.27 15.31
N VAL A 151 15.74 1.57 14.51
CA VAL A 151 14.66 2.18 13.72
C VAL A 151 13.65 2.85 14.65
N LEU A 152 13.18 2.16 15.70
CA LEU A 152 12.27 2.75 16.71
C LEU A 152 12.86 4.00 17.35
N LYS A 153 14.15 3.96 17.72
CA LYS A 153 14.82 5.12 18.33
C LYS A 153 14.91 6.30 17.38
N VAL A 154 15.26 6.06 16.10
CA VAL A 154 15.38 7.12 15.08
C VAL A 154 14.02 7.72 14.72
N LEU A 155 12.98 6.89 14.68
CA LEU A 155 11.61 7.32 14.42
C LEU A 155 10.88 7.83 15.68
N ALA A 156 11.56 7.87 16.84
CA ALA A 156 10.98 8.27 18.12
C ALA A 156 9.68 7.52 18.47
N PHE A 157 9.55 6.25 18.04
CA PHE A 157 8.32 5.44 18.16
C PHE A 157 7.07 6.00 17.43
N ASP A 158 7.22 7.00 16.57
CA ASP A 158 6.13 7.57 15.77
C ASP A 158 5.81 6.65 14.57
N LEU A 159 5.14 5.54 14.82
CA LEU A 159 4.84 4.51 13.81
C LEU A 159 3.49 4.70 13.09
N ALA A 160 2.53 5.39 13.69
CA ALA A 160 1.20 5.62 13.11
C ALA A 160 1.22 6.68 11.98
N ALA A 161 1.95 6.40 10.90
CA ALA A 161 2.12 7.28 9.77
C ALA A 161 0.98 7.10 8.75
N PRO A 162 0.36 8.17 8.25
CA PRO A 162 -0.64 8.06 7.20
C PRO A 162 -0.05 7.53 5.89
N THR A 163 -0.83 6.69 5.20
CA THR A 163 -0.41 6.01 3.97
C THR A 163 -1.34 6.32 2.79
N VAL A 164 -0.85 6.05 1.57
CA VAL A 164 -1.67 6.14 0.35
C VAL A 164 -2.89 5.21 0.47
N ASN A 165 -2.69 4.02 1.02
CA ASN A 165 -3.74 3.03 1.21
C ASN A 165 -4.85 3.51 2.16
N GLN A 166 -4.52 4.16 3.28
CA GLN A 166 -5.52 4.77 4.16
C GLN A 166 -6.38 5.82 3.45
N PHE A 167 -5.77 6.72 2.67
CA PHE A 167 -6.55 7.71 1.91
C PHE A 167 -7.39 7.07 0.81
N LEU A 168 -6.86 6.08 0.09
CA LEU A 168 -7.62 5.35 -0.94
C LEU A 168 -8.86 4.67 -0.37
N THR A 169 -8.75 4.00 0.78
CA THR A 169 -9.89 3.31 1.40
C THR A 169 -11.01 4.28 1.82
N GLN A 170 -10.70 5.52 2.18
CA GLN A 170 -11.70 6.58 2.37
C GLN A 170 -12.30 7.03 1.04
N TYR A 171 -11.48 7.20 0.00
CA TYR A 171 -11.95 7.67 -1.31
C TYR A 171 -12.87 6.66 -2.00
N PHE A 172 -12.69 5.36 -1.77
CA PHE A 172 -13.56 4.32 -2.30
C PHE A 172 -15.02 4.43 -1.81
N LEU A 173 -15.27 5.05 -0.65
CA LEU A 173 -16.63 5.31 -0.16
C LEU A 173 -17.44 6.24 -1.07
N HIS A 174 -16.76 6.99 -1.94
CA HIS A 174 -17.38 7.91 -2.89
C HIS A 174 -17.66 7.28 -4.26
N LEU A 175 -17.35 5.99 -4.45
CA LEU A 175 -17.70 5.24 -5.65
C LEU A 175 -19.16 4.81 -5.60
N GLN A 176 -19.98 5.38 -6.48
CA GLN A 176 -21.38 4.98 -6.64
C GLN A 176 -21.70 4.57 -8.08
N PRO A 177 -21.97 3.28 -8.36
CA PRO A 177 -21.85 2.14 -7.44
C PRO A 177 -20.38 1.80 -7.14
N ALA A 178 -20.14 1.08 -6.05
CA ALA A 178 -18.81 0.53 -5.74
C ALA A 178 -18.31 -0.36 -6.90
N ASN A 179 -17.00 -0.34 -7.15
CA ASN A 179 -16.40 -1.06 -8.28
C ASN A 179 -15.04 -1.66 -7.89
N CYS A 180 -15.02 -2.97 -7.66
CA CYS A 180 -13.83 -3.69 -7.19
C CYS A 180 -12.62 -3.57 -8.12
N LYS A 181 -12.84 -3.38 -9.44
CA LYS A 181 -11.75 -3.17 -10.40
C LYS A 181 -11.13 -1.78 -10.26
N VAL A 182 -11.94 -0.76 -10.00
CA VAL A 182 -11.43 0.59 -9.70
C VAL A 182 -10.61 0.56 -8.42
N GLU A 183 -11.13 -0.07 -7.37
CA GLU A 183 -10.41 -0.21 -6.09
C GLU A 183 -9.08 -0.94 -6.25
N SER A 184 -9.10 -2.11 -6.91
CA SER A 184 -7.89 -2.90 -7.15
C SER A 184 -6.87 -2.14 -8.00
N LEU A 185 -7.32 -1.44 -9.06
CA LEU A 185 -6.42 -0.68 -9.93
C LEU A 185 -5.86 0.56 -9.22
N ALA A 186 -6.64 1.23 -8.37
CA ALA A 186 -6.15 2.35 -7.58
C ALA A 186 -5.09 1.91 -6.55
N MET A 187 -5.29 0.75 -5.89
CA MET A 187 -4.28 0.16 -5.01
C MET A 187 -3.00 -0.23 -5.78
N PHE A 188 -3.14 -0.83 -6.97
CA PHE A 188 -2.00 -1.15 -7.85
C PHE A 188 -1.17 0.10 -8.18
N LEU A 189 -1.83 1.18 -8.59
CA LEU A 189 -1.17 2.45 -8.91
C LEU A 189 -0.52 3.08 -7.67
N GLY A 190 -1.20 3.02 -6.52
CA GLY A 190 -0.65 3.43 -5.23
C GLY A 190 0.63 2.68 -4.88
N GLU A 191 0.65 1.35 -5.04
CA GLU A 191 1.85 0.54 -4.79
C GLU A 191 2.98 0.83 -5.77
N LEU A 192 2.70 1.05 -7.07
CA LEU A 192 3.73 1.43 -8.04
C LEU A 192 4.48 2.70 -7.60
N SER A 193 3.78 3.65 -6.95
CA SER A 193 4.40 4.87 -6.44
C SER A 193 5.44 4.63 -5.34
N LEU A 194 5.40 3.47 -4.66
CA LEU A 194 6.33 3.14 -3.59
C LEU A 194 7.72 2.77 -4.12
N ILE A 195 7.81 2.24 -5.34
CA ILE A 195 9.06 1.76 -5.96
C ILE A 195 10.01 2.93 -6.23
N ASP A 196 9.51 3.96 -6.90
CA ASP A 196 10.31 5.10 -7.36
C ASP A 196 10.29 6.26 -6.36
N ALA A 197 11.40 6.48 -5.64
CA ALA A 197 11.50 7.62 -4.74
C ALA A 197 11.38 8.97 -5.48
N ASP A 198 11.90 9.06 -6.70
CA ASP A 198 11.74 10.20 -7.62
C ASP A 198 10.87 9.71 -8.78
N PRO A 199 9.64 10.23 -8.97
CA PRO A 199 9.11 11.49 -8.45
C PRO A 199 8.41 11.45 -7.08
N TYR A 200 8.02 10.28 -6.56
CA TYR A 200 6.89 10.21 -5.63
C TYR A 200 7.13 10.77 -4.22
N LEU A 201 8.38 10.85 -3.73
CA LEU A 201 8.67 11.48 -2.44
C LEU A 201 8.30 12.98 -2.41
N LYS A 202 8.15 13.64 -3.57
CA LYS A 202 7.73 15.04 -3.62
C LYS A 202 6.26 15.20 -3.22
N TYR A 203 5.43 14.19 -3.45
CA TYR A 203 3.99 14.23 -3.20
C TYR A 203 3.63 13.78 -1.78
N LEU A 204 2.45 14.16 -1.32
CA LEU A 204 1.89 13.65 -0.07
C LEU A 204 1.06 12.39 -0.35
N PRO A 205 0.94 11.45 0.61
CA PRO A 205 0.10 10.26 0.47
C PRO A 205 -1.32 10.54 -0.04
N SER A 206 -2.00 11.57 0.47
CA SER A 206 -3.35 11.96 0.03
C SER A 206 -3.41 12.38 -1.43
N LEU A 207 -2.38 13.06 -1.93
CA LEU A 207 -2.30 13.51 -3.32
C LEU A 207 -2.03 12.33 -4.28
N ILE A 208 -1.15 11.41 -3.88
CA ILE A 208 -0.89 10.17 -4.63
C ILE A 208 -2.17 9.32 -4.68
N ALA A 209 -2.87 9.17 -3.55
CA ALA A 209 -4.14 8.46 -3.48
C ALA A 209 -5.19 9.10 -4.40
N GLY A 210 -5.30 10.43 -4.41
CA GLY A 210 -6.22 11.14 -5.30
C GLY A 210 -5.92 10.92 -6.79
N ALA A 211 -4.65 11.00 -7.17
CA ALA A 211 -4.20 10.72 -8.54
C ALA A 211 -4.45 9.26 -8.94
N ALA A 212 -4.13 8.31 -8.06
CA ALA A 212 -4.33 6.88 -8.28
C ALA A 212 -5.81 6.53 -8.43
N PHE A 213 -6.66 7.07 -7.54
CA PHE A 213 -8.11 6.90 -7.59
C PHE A 213 -8.69 7.45 -8.90
N HIS A 214 -8.37 8.70 -9.25
CA HIS A 214 -8.85 9.30 -10.49
C HIS A 214 -8.40 8.52 -11.73
N LEU A 215 -7.12 8.16 -11.81
CA LEU A 215 -6.58 7.41 -12.95
C LEU A 215 -7.23 6.03 -13.08
N ALA A 216 -7.43 5.33 -11.97
CA ALA A 216 -8.12 4.05 -11.97
C ALA A 216 -9.59 4.17 -12.41
N LEU A 217 -10.29 5.17 -11.88
CA LEU A 217 -11.68 5.45 -12.22
C LEU A 217 -11.83 5.76 -13.71
N TYR A 218 -10.99 6.64 -14.24
CA TYR A 218 -10.98 6.98 -15.66
C TYR A 218 -10.65 5.77 -16.54
N THR A 219 -9.67 4.96 -16.15
CA THR A 219 -9.28 3.76 -16.92
C THR A 219 -10.40 2.72 -17.00
N VAL A 220 -11.16 2.53 -15.93
CA VAL A 220 -12.17 1.46 -15.85
C VAL A 220 -13.55 1.93 -16.33
N THR A 221 -13.94 3.18 -16.04
CA THR A 221 -15.32 3.67 -16.27
C THR A 221 -15.40 4.92 -17.15
N GLY A 222 -14.26 5.57 -17.43
CA GLY A 222 -14.23 6.87 -18.10
C GLY A 222 -14.68 8.05 -17.22
N GLN A 223 -15.04 7.81 -15.96
CA GLN A 223 -15.44 8.86 -15.02
C GLN A 223 -14.23 9.63 -14.49
N SER A 224 -14.48 10.83 -13.98
CA SER A 224 -13.44 11.74 -13.45
C SER A 224 -13.52 11.87 -11.94
N TRP A 225 -12.57 12.62 -11.35
CA TRP A 225 -12.52 12.92 -9.92
C TRP A 225 -13.88 13.47 -9.42
N PRO A 226 -14.57 12.78 -8.49
CA PRO A 226 -15.90 13.16 -8.03
C PRO A 226 -15.92 14.50 -7.29
N GLU A 227 -17.00 15.26 -7.49
CA GLU A 227 -17.23 16.54 -6.80
C GLU A 227 -17.29 16.37 -5.26
N SER A 228 -17.86 15.27 -4.77
CA SER A 228 -17.91 14.97 -3.33
C SER A 228 -16.51 14.83 -2.71
N LEU A 229 -15.55 14.26 -3.45
CA LEU A 229 -14.16 14.19 -3.02
C LEU A 229 -13.44 15.52 -3.16
N ALA A 230 -13.76 16.32 -4.18
CA ALA A 230 -13.24 17.69 -4.29
C ALA A 230 -13.66 18.53 -3.06
N GLN A 231 -14.91 18.40 -2.61
CA GLN A 231 -15.43 19.07 -1.42
C GLN A 231 -14.76 18.59 -0.13
N GLN A 232 -14.61 17.27 0.06
CA GLN A 232 -13.98 16.72 1.27
C GLN A 232 -12.48 17.02 1.36
N THR A 233 -11.75 16.89 0.26
CA THR A 233 -10.28 16.96 0.26
C THR A 233 -9.73 18.34 -0.03
N GLY A 234 -10.52 19.20 -0.70
CA GLY A 234 -10.08 20.45 -1.30
C GLY A 234 -9.24 20.27 -2.58
N TYR A 235 -9.01 19.03 -3.05
CA TYR A 235 -8.26 18.78 -4.28
C TYR A 235 -9.16 18.84 -5.51
N THR A 236 -8.73 19.63 -6.49
CA THR A 236 -9.28 19.67 -7.85
C THR A 236 -8.44 18.83 -8.80
N LEU A 237 -8.95 18.50 -9.99
CA LEU A 237 -8.15 17.85 -11.02
C LEU A 237 -6.87 18.62 -11.35
N GLU A 238 -6.92 19.95 -11.38
CA GLU A 238 -5.76 20.80 -11.62
C GLU A 238 -4.71 20.67 -10.50
N SER A 239 -5.15 20.51 -9.25
CA SER A 239 -4.23 20.26 -8.13
C SER A 239 -3.59 18.87 -8.18
N LEU A 240 -4.33 17.86 -8.68
CA LEU A 240 -3.85 16.49 -8.83
C LEU A 240 -2.93 16.33 -10.06
N LYS A 241 -3.09 17.18 -11.07
CA LYS A 241 -2.46 17.08 -12.39
C LYS A 241 -0.96 16.76 -12.38
N PRO A 242 -0.10 17.41 -11.56
CA PRO A 242 1.33 17.07 -11.55
C PRO A 242 1.59 15.62 -11.13
N CYS A 243 0.94 15.15 -10.06
CA CYS A 243 1.07 13.78 -9.59
C CYS A 243 0.42 12.79 -10.55
N LEU A 244 -0.71 13.16 -11.13
CA LEU A 244 -1.45 12.35 -12.10
C LEU A 244 -0.64 12.10 -13.37
N VAL A 245 0.03 13.13 -13.91
CA VAL A 245 0.90 12.99 -15.09
C VAL A 245 2.07 12.06 -14.82
N ASP A 246 2.74 12.22 -13.67
CA ASP A 246 3.84 11.33 -13.27
C ASP A 246 3.34 9.89 -13.12
N LEU A 247 2.22 9.69 -12.43
CA LEU A 247 1.64 8.37 -12.18
C LEU A 247 1.16 7.69 -13.46
N HIS A 248 0.61 8.46 -14.39
CA HIS A 248 0.23 7.97 -15.72
C HIS A 248 1.44 7.51 -16.53
N GLN A 249 2.55 8.26 -16.49
CA GLN A 249 3.79 7.84 -17.14
C GLN A 249 4.37 6.56 -16.50
N THR A 250 4.32 6.44 -15.17
CA THR A 250 4.70 5.20 -14.48
C THR A 250 3.79 4.05 -14.89
N TYR A 251 2.47 4.24 -14.98
CA TYR A 251 1.55 3.19 -15.41
C TYR A 251 1.83 2.73 -16.85
N LEU A 252 2.02 3.67 -17.78
CA LEU A 252 2.37 3.39 -19.18
C LEU A 252 3.66 2.56 -19.31
N LYS A 253 4.68 2.89 -18.49
CA LYS A 253 6.01 2.26 -18.54
C LYS A 253 6.16 1.06 -17.60
N ALA A 254 5.12 0.75 -16.81
CA ALA A 254 5.17 -0.31 -15.82
C ALA A 254 5.57 -1.66 -16.43
N PRO A 255 5.15 -2.06 -17.65
CA PRO A 255 5.59 -3.32 -18.25
C PRO A 255 7.08 -3.40 -18.61
N GLN A 256 7.75 -2.25 -18.75
CA GLN A 256 9.18 -2.16 -19.09
C GLN A 256 10.04 -1.79 -17.87
N HIS A 257 9.43 -1.59 -16.70
CA HIS A 257 10.14 -1.24 -15.48
C HIS A 257 11.04 -2.39 -15.01
N ALA A 258 12.17 -2.11 -14.37
CA ALA A 258 13.10 -3.15 -13.93
C ALA A 258 12.52 -4.02 -12.81
N GLN A 259 11.76 -3.40 -11.90
CA GLN A 259 11.03 -4.05 -10.80
C GLN A 259 9.63 -4.44 -11.27
N GLN A 260 9.21 -5.69 -11.04
CA GLN A 260 7.98 -6.26 -11.60
C GLN A 260 7.08 -6.96 -10.57
N SER A 261 7.50 -7.11 -9.30
CA SER A 261 6.78 -7.91 -8.31
C SER A 261 5.36 -7.38 -8.04
N ILE A 262 5.17 -6.06 -8.06
CA ILE A 262 3.83 -5.43 -7.96
C ILE A 262 2.95 -5.81 -9.16
N ARG A 263 3.51 -5.81 -10.38
CA ARG A 263 2.71 -6.20 -11.56
C ARG A 263 2.29 -7.65 -11.46
N GLU A 264 3.18 -8.55 -11.07
CA GLU A 264 2.86 -9.97 -10.89
C GLU A 264 1.82 -10.20 -9.79
N LYS A 265 1.97 -9.55 -8.62
CA LYS A 265 0.97 -9.54 -7.53
C LYS A 265 -0.43 -9.20 -8.05
N TYR A 266 -0.56 -8.08 -8.77
CA TYR A 266 -1.84 -7.59 -9.27
C TYR A 266 -2.36 -8.28 -10.54
N LYS A 267 -1.64 -9.29 -11.08
CA LYS A 267 -2.21 -10.21 -12.08
C LYS A 267 -3.17 -11.22 -11.44
N HIS A 268 -2.97 -11.52 -10.15
CA HIS A 268 -3.74 -12.53 -9.45
C HIS A 268 -5.25 -12.17 -9.43
N SER A 269 -6.11 -13.19 -9.47
CA SER A 269 -7.57 -13.02 -9.50
C SER A 269 -8.11 -12.31 -8.25
N LYS A 270 -7.40 -12.44 -7.12
CA LYS A 270 -7.63 -11.68 -5.87
C LYS A 270 -7.73 -10.17 -6.12
N TYR A 271 -6.93 -9.64 -7.04
CA TYR A 271 -6.93 -8.23 -7.42
C TYR A 271 -7.56 -8.01 -8.81
N HIS A 272 -8.44 -8.92 -9.24
CA HIS A 272 -9.19 -8.81 -10.50
C HIS A 272 -8.31 -8.67 -11.76
N SER A 273 -7.06 -9.13 -11.68
CA SER A 273 -6.08 -9.07 -12.78
C SER A 273 -5.90 -7.65 -13.36
N VAL A 274 -6.03 -6.61 -12.52
CA VAL A 274 -6.02 -5.21 -12.97
C VAL A 274 -4.69 -4.76 -13.57
N SER A 275 -3.56 -5.40 -13.25
CA SER A 275 -2.26 -5.08 -13.88
C SER A 275 -2.18 -5.49 -15.36
N LEU A 276 -3.19 -6.22 -15.87
CA LEU A 276 -3.36 -6.56 -17.29
C LEU A 276 -4.23 -5.56 -18.05
N LEU A 277 -4.86 -4.59 -17.36
CA LEU A 277 -5.62 -3.55 -18.02
C LEU A 277 -4.68 -2.60 -18.76
N ASN A 278 -5.11 -2.17 -19.95
CA ASN A 278 -4.34 -1.21 -20.74
C ASN A 278 -4.48 0.19 -20.14
N PRO A 279 -3.36 0.90 -19.88
CA PRO A 279 -3.41 2.29 -19.50
C PRO A 279 -4.02 3.15 -20.63
N PRO A 280 -4.75 4.23 -20.32
CA PRO A 280 -5.24 5.15 -21.34
C PRO A 280 -4.06 5.81 -22.07
N GLU A 281 -4.15 5.99 -23.39
CA GLU A 281 -3.07 6.64 -24.17
C GLU A 281 -2.91 8.13 -23.83
N THR A 282 -4.03 8.79 -23.54
CA THR A 282 -4.09 10.21 -23.19
C THR A 282 -5.00 10.42 -21.99
N LEU A 283 -4.67 11.43 -21.19
CA LEU A 283 -5.52 11.91 -20.11
C LEU A 283 -6.26 13.15 -20.57
N SER A 284 -7.59 13.15 -20.51
CA SER A 284 -8.38 14.36 -20.66
C SER A 284 -8.40 15.11 -19.31
N VAL A 285 -7.33 15.87 -19.03
CA VAL A 285 -7.13 16.61 -17.76
C VAL A 285 -7.01 18.10 -17.99
#